data_AF-A0A9Q3DFW9-F1
#
_entry.id   AF-A0A9Q3DFW9-F1
#
_cell.length_a   1.000
_cell.length_b   1.000
_cell.length_c   1.000
_cell.angle_alpha   90.00
_cell.angle_beta   90.00
_cell.angle_gamma   90.00
#
_symmetry.space_group_name_H-M   'P 1'
#
loop_
_entity.id
_entity.type
_entity.pdbx_description
1 polymer ?
#
loop_
_entity_poly.entity_id
_entity_poly.type
_entity_poly.pdbx_seq_one_letter_code
_entity_poly.pdbx_strand_id
1 'polypeptide(L)'
;MEEPKHPWETINMDWVTGPVLGGKESFNTFLVIVCRYSKSGRCLPYHKEERALGTALLFWNNIIPTCGVPRIIISDRDTNFTSEICTNLNIMHGTKLEFSTA
;
A
#
# COMPACT_ATOMS: atom_id res chain seq x y z
N MET A 1 -17.30 -6.79 6.08
CA MET A 1 -16.08 -6.25 6.73
C MET A 1 -16.54 -5.26 7.80
N GLU A 2 -16.05 -5.39 9.02
CA GLU A 2 -16.41 -4.49 10.13
C GLU A 2 -15.83 -3.08 9.89
N GLU A 3 -16.55 -2.05 10.34
CA GLU A 3 -16.07 -0.67 10.25
C GLU A 3 -14.93 -0.43 11.26
N PRO A 4 -13.79 0.16 10.86
CA PRO A 4 -12.68 0.41 11.77
C PRO A 4 -13.08 1.37 12.89
N LYS A 5 -12.54 1.17 14.09
CA LYS A 5 -12.84 2.01 15.27
C LYS A 5 -11.79 3.09 15.48
N HIS A 6 -10.59 2.89 14.94
CA HIS A 6 -9.47 3.81 15.08
C HIS A 6 -8.87 4.21 13.72
N PRO A 7 -8.27 5.41 13.61
CA PRO A 7 -7.48 5.80 12.44
C PRO A 7 -6.41 4.75 12.12
N TRP A 8 -6.20 4.50 10.82
CA TRP A 8 -5.16 3.62 10.27
C TRP A 8 -5.25 2.13 10.66
N GLU A 9 -6.28 1.72 11.39
CA GLU A 9 -6.53 0.32 11.73
C GLU A 9 -6.82 -0.53 10.48
N THR A 10 -7.60 0.03 9.55
CA THR A 10 -7.90 -0.57 8.25
C THR A 10 -7.56 0.43 7.15
N ILE A 11 -6.75 0.00 6.18
CA ILE A 11 -6.36 0.81 5.03
C ILE A 11 -6.75 0.15 3.72
N ASN A 12 -7.06 0.95 2.70
CA ASN A 12 -7.09 0.50 1.31
C ASN A 12 -5.78 0.90 0.65
N MET A 13 -5.20 0.01 -0.15
CA MET A 13 -3.97 0.22 -0.91
C MET A 13 -4.21 -0.10 -2.37
N ASP A 14 -3.72 0.75 -3.27
CA ASP A 14 -3.90 0.57 -4.70
C ASP A 14 -2.72 1.15 -5.48
N TRP A 15 -2.39 0.52 -6.61
CA TRP A 15 -1.40 1.01 -7.55
C TRP A 15 -2.08 1.76 -8.68
N VAL A 16 -1.91 3.09 -8.70
CA VAL A 16 -2.49 3.95 -9.73
C VAL A 16 -1.41 4.35 -10.72
N THR A 17 -1.60 3.99 -11.99
CA THR A 17 -0.73 4.49 -13.07
C THR A 17 -1.09 5.95 -13.36
N GLY A 18 -0.09 6.84 -13.32
CA GLY A 18 -0.26 8.25 -13.62
C GLY A 18 0.39 8.68 -14.94
N PRO A 19 0.17 9.93 -15.37
CA PRO A 19 0.78 10.45 -16.59
C PRO A 19 2.31 10.52 -16.46
N VAL A 20 3.01 10.05 -17.48
CA VAL A 20 4.48 10.11 -17.54
C VAL A 20 4.90 11.56 -17.82
N LEU A 21 5.32 12.28 -16.78
CA LEU A 21 5.94 13.59 -16.92
C LEU A 21 7.37 13.36 -17.44
N GLY A 22 7.62 13.53 -18.73
CA GLY A 22 8.90 13.18 -19.36
C GLY A 22 10.14 13.73 -18.63
N GLY A 23 11.20 12.93 -18.55
CA GLY A 23 12.46 13.25 -17.88
C GLY A 23 13.06 12.03 -17.18
N LYS A 24 14.33 12.09 -16.74
CA LYS A 24 15.00 10.98 -16.03
C LYS A 24 14.40 10.66 -14.65
N GLU A 25 13.63 11.60 -14.08
CA GLU A 25 12.97 11.52 -12.78
C GLU A 25 11.46 11.24 -12.90
N SER A 26 11.01 10.69 -14.04
CA SER A 26 9.57 10.49 -14.29
C SER A 26 9.03 9.30 -13.49
N PHE A 27 8.27 9.56 -12.43
CA PHE A 27 7.42 8.55 -11.80
C PHE A 27 6.21 8.29 -12.70
N ASN A 28 5.86 7.01 -12.87
CA ASN A 28 4.75 6.58 -13.72
C ASN A 28 3.68 5.79 -12.95
N THR A 29 3.93 5.46 -11.69
CA THR A 29 2.97 4.78 -10.82
C THR A 29 2.99 5.42 -9.44
N PHE A 30 1.85 5.39 -8.76
CA PHE A 30 1.67 5.92 -7.42
C PHE A 30 1.07 4.84 -6.54
N LEU A 31 1.66 4.62 -5.37
CA LEU A 31 1.05 3.83 -4.31
C LEU A 31 0.10 4.73 -3.54
N VAL A 32 -1.19 4.49 -3.69
CA VAL A 32 -2.23 5.23 -3.00
C VAL A 32 -2.66 4.43 -1.79
N ILE A 33 -2.59 5.04 -0.60
CA ILE A 33 -3.03 4.44 0.66
C ILE A 33 -4.11 5.32 1.27
N VAL A 34 -5.28 4.75 1.56
CA VAL A 34 -6.41 5.47 2.14
C VAL A 34 -6.81 4.86 3.47
N CYS A 35 -6.80 5.67 4.53
CA CYS A 35 -7.33 5.30 5.83
C CYS A 35 -8.85 5.15 5.76
N ARG A 36 -9.38 3.96 6.08
CA ARG A 36 -10.82 3.70 5.97
C ARG A 36 -11.65 4.44 7.03
N TYR A 37 -11.07 4.74 8.19
CA TYR A 37 -11.72 5.49 9.27
C TYR A 37 -11.91 6.97 8.90
N SER A 38 -10.81 7.69 8.65
CA SER A 38 -10.82 9.14 8.41
C SER A 38 -11.05 9.54 6.95
N LYS A 39 -10.99 8.59 6.01
CA LYS A 39 -10.97 8.82 4.55
C LYS A 39 -9.78 9.67 4.06
N SER A 40 -8.76 9.85 4.90
CA SER A 40 -7.53 10.56 4.51
C SER A 40 -6.63 9.67 3.67
N GLY A 41 -6.09 10.21 2.58
CA GLY A 41 -5.18 9.51 1.67
C GLY A 41 -3.73 9.94 1.80
N ARG A 42 -2.82 9.05 1.42
CA ARG A 42 -1.40 9.30 1.15
C ARG A 42 -1.07 8.75 -0.23
N CYS A 43 -0.25 9.47 -0.98
CA CYS A 43 0.16 9.11 -2.32
C CYS A 43 1.69 9.10 -2.36
N LEU A 44 2.28 7.94 -2.66
CA LEU A 44 3.72 7.78 -2.73
C LEU A 44 4.13 7.54 -4.18
N PRO A 45 4.95 8.41 -4.79
CA PRO A 45 5.42 8.21 -6.15
C PRO A 45 6.37 7.00 -6.24
N TYR A 46 6.32 6.27 -7.35
CA TYR A 46 7.13 5.08 -7.58
C TYR A 46 7.47 4.89 -9.05
N HIS A 47 8.63 4.30 -9.32
CA HIS A 47 9.04 3.91 -10.68
C HIS A 47 8.64 2.46 -10.92
N LYS A 48 7.80 2.22 -11.94
CA LYS A 48 7.17 0.93 -12.28
C LYS A 48 8.13 -0.24 -12.52
N GLU A 49 9.44 -0.01 -12.59
CA GLU A 49 10.45 -1.04 -12.84
C GLU A 49 10.87 -1.80 -11.58
N GLU A 50 10.44 -1.38 -10.40
CA GLU A 50 10.87 -1.98 -9.14
C GLU A 50 9.91 -3.08 -8.60
N ARG A 51 10.54 -4.16 -8.14
CA ARG A 51 9.95 -5.43 -7.68
C ARG A 51 9.16 -5.28 -6.36
N ALA A 52 8.42 -6.32 -5.97
CA ALA A 52 7.62 -6.36 -4.75
C ALA A 52 8.37 -5.97 -3.45
N LEU A 53 9.68 -6.20 -3.37
CA LEU A 53 10.51 -5.73 -2.24
C LEU A 53 10.50 -4.20 -2.12
N GLY A 54 10.61 -3.47 -3.24
CA GLY A 54 10.54 -2.01 -3.24
C GLY A 54 9.18 -1.51 -2.79
N THR A 55 8.09 -2.23 -3.12
CA THR A 55 6.74 -1.93 -2.59
C THR A 55 6.69 -2.04 -1.08
N ALA A 56 7.19 -3.16 -0.54
CA ALA A 56 7.25 -3.36 0.91
C ALA A 56 8.07 -2.24 1.58
N LEU A 57 9.27 -1.96 1.09
CA LEU A 57 10.14 -0.92 1.65
C LEU A 57 9.50 0.48 1.55
N LEU A 58 8.88 0.82 0.43
CA LEU A 58 8.18 2.09 0.24
C LEU A 58 7.08 2.27 1.29
N PHE A 59 6.24 1.25 1.49
CA PHE A 59 5.17 1.28 2.48
C PHE A 59 5.72 1.34 3.91
N TRP A 60 6.63 0.42 4.27
CA TRP A 60 7.17 0.30 5.63
C TRP A 60 7.97 1.53 6.06
N ASN A 61 8.72 2.17 5.16
CA ASN A 61 9.52 3.34 5.50
C ASN A 61 8.72 4.64 5.55
N ASN A 62 7.65 4.77 4.77
CA ASN A 62 6.94 6.06 4.62
C ASN A 62 5.60 6.12 5.36
N ILE A 63 4.96 4.97 5.64
CA ILE A 63 3.63 4.94 6.26
C ILE A 63 3.73 4.56 7.74
N ILE A 64 4.37 3.43 8.04
CA ILE A 64 4.40 2.85 9.38
C ILE A 64 4.93 3.79 10.47
N PRO A 65 5.99 4.60 10.26
CA PRO A 65 6.52 5.47 11.32
C PRO A 65 5.53 6.54 11.81
N THR A 66 4.52 6.87 11.01
CA THR A 66 3.58 7.96 11.32
C THR A 66 2.14 7.48 11.49
N CYS A 67 1.77 6.37 10.86
CA CYS A 67 0.42 5.80 10.93
C CYS A 67 0.32 4.60 11.88
N GLY A 68 1.45 3.98 12.22
CA GLY A 68 1.48 2.68 12.89
C GLY A 68 1.23 1.52 11.91
N VAL A 69 1.27 0.30 12.47
CA VAL A 69 1.01 -0.93 11.72
C VAL A 69 -0.50 -1.15 11.60
N PRO A 70 -1.06 -1.23 10.38
CA PRO A 70 -2.49 -1.49 10.20
C PRO A 70 -2.83 -2.93 10.60
N ARG A 71 -4.04 -3.12 11.10
CA ARG A 71 -4.58 -4.46 11.38
C ARG A 71 -5.05 -5.13 10.09
N ILE A 72 -5.62 -4.37 9.16
CA ILE A 72 -6.12 -4.87 7.88
C ILE A 72 -5.62 -3.98 6.74
N ILE A 73 -5.06 -4.60 5.71
CA ILE A 73 -4.76 -3.97 4.42
C ILE A 73 -5.67 -4.59 3.38
N ILE A 74 -6.43 -3.75 2.68
CA ILE A 74 -7.28 -4.14 1.56
C ILE A 74 -6.60 -3.66 0.29
N SER A 75 -6.21 -4.55 -0.60
CA SER A 75 -5.63 -4.19 -1.90
C SER A 75 -6.28 -4.93 -3.06
N ASP A 76 -5.94 -4.56 -4.29
CA ASP A 76 -6.18 -5.44 -5.43
C ASP A 76 -5.23 -6.65 -5.43
N ARG A 77 -5.37 -7.53 -6.41
CA ARG A 77 -4.53 -8.74 -6.55
C ARG A 77 -3.21 -8.48 -7.31
N ASP A 78 -2.70 -7.25 -7.31
CA ASP A 78 -1.41 -6.96 -7.93
C ASP A 78 -0.28 -7.85 -7.34
N THR A 79 0.66 -8.27 -8.19
CA THR A 79 1.76 -9.19 -7.81
C THR A 79 2.68 -8.58 -6.77
N ASN A 80 2.74 -7.25 -6.69
CA ASN A 80 3.49 -6.55 -5.65
C ASN A 80 2.90 -6.78 -4.26
N PHE A 81 1.57 -6.82 -4.12
CA PHE A 81 0.91 -7.06 -2.83
C PHE A 81 0.78 -8.54 -2.48
N THR A 82 0.65 -9.40 -3.50
CA THR A 82 0.51 -10.86 -3.33
C THR A 82 1.85 -11.60 -3.27
N SER A 83 2.98 -10.90 -3.42
CA SER A 83 4.30 -11.51 -3.31
C SER A 83 4.53 -12.18 -1.95
N GLU A 84 5.40 -13.19 -1.93
CA GLU A 84 5.79 -13.89 -0.70
C GLU A 84 6.39 -12.92 0.33
N ILE A 85 7.21 -11.96 -0.12
CA ILE A 85 7.83 -10.95 0.74
C ILE A 85 6.76 -10.10 1.42
N CYS A 86 5.83 -9.51 0.67
CA CYS A 86 4.77 -8.68 1.23
C CYS A 86 3.85 -9.50 2.14
N THR A 87 3.50 -10.71 1.74
CA THR A 87 2.65 -11.60 2.54
C THR A 87 3.30 -11.95 3.86
N ASN A 88 4.55 -12.42 3.84
CA ASN A 88 5.28 -12.81 5.04
C ASN A 88 5.56 -11.62 5.96
N LEU A 89 5.91 -10.45 5.43
CA LEU A 89 6.08 -9.23 6.23
C LEU A 89 4.79 -8.88 6.97
N ASN A 90 3.66 -8.85 6.28
CA ASN A 90 2.38 -8.53 6.93
C ASN A 90 1.98 -9.58 7.97
N ILE A 91 2.17 -10.87 7.70
CA ILE A 91 1.93 -11.94 8.67
C ILE A 91 2.81 -11.76 9.92
N MET A 92 4.10 -11.50 9.76
CA MET A 92 5.03 -11.29 10.89
C MET A 92 4.63 -10.09 11.75
N HIS A 93 4.02 -9.07 11.16
CA HIS A 93 3.57 -7.88 11.86
C HIS A 93 2.10 -7.93 12.31
N GLY A 94 1.43 -9.07 12.16
CA GLY A 94 0.04 -9.26 12.60
C GLY A 94 -1.00 -8.55 11.74
N THR A 95 -0.61 -8.13 10.53
CA THR A 95 -1.49 -7.47 9.55
C THR A 95 -2.18 -8.51 8.68
N LYS A 96 -3.51 -8.43 8.59
CA LYS A 96 -4.31 -9.25 7.67
C LYS A 96 -4.37 -8.60 6.29
N LEU A 97 -3.96 -9.34 5.26
CA LEU A 97 -4.16 -8.94 3.86
C LEU A 97 -5.51 -9.46 3.36
N GLU A 98 -6.32 -8.55 2.83
CA GLU A 98 -7.58 -8.86 2.15
C GLU A 98 -7.50 -8.34 0.71
N PHE A 99 -7.97 -9.14 -0.25
CA PHE A 99 -7.91 -8.77 -1.66
C PHE A 99 -9.31 -8.48 -2.19
N SER A 100 -9.48 -7.36 -2.88
CA SER A 100 -10.74 -7.03 -3.57
C SER A 100 -11.01 -8.03 -4.70
N THR A 101 -12.28 -8.31 -4.93
CA THR A 101 -12.76 -8.99 -6.14
C THR A 101 -13.04 -7.92 -7.20
N ALA A 102 -12.52 -8.12 -8.41
CA ALA A 102 -12.87 -7.30 -9.56
C ALA A 102 -14.36 -7.45 -9.90
#